data_AF-A0A2C9UQ71-F1
#
_entry.id   AF-A0A2C9UQ71-F1
#
_cell.length_a   1.000
_cell.length_b   1.000
_cell.length_c   1.000
_cell.angle_alpha   90.00
_cell.angle_beta   90.00
_cell.angle_gamma   90.00
#
_symmetry.space_group_name_H-M   'P 1'
#
loop_
_entity.id
_entity.type
_entity.pdbx_description
1 polymer ?
#
loop_
_entity_poly.entity_id
_entity_poly.type
_entity_poly.pdbx_seq_one_letter_code
_entity_poly.pdbx_strand_id
1 'polypeptide(L)'
;MPEADRCESTDWVVALSYVLWPETRLSQKKIIDFFRIRNCNCKKDKCSSPLEMKKRRRRSGSLVYQKKRRRLLPFISSQDHSERLKQMGTLASALTALQMEFSNDLTYMPGMASTSANQSKFEDGGMQVLSKEDIETLEQCRAMCRRGECPPLMVVFDACEGFTVVADGLIKDMTLIAEYTGDVDYIRNREHDDCDSMMTLLLAEDPSRSLVICPDKRGNIARFINGINNHTPDGKKKQNCKCVRYSVNGECRVVLVATRDIAKGERLYYDYNGYEHEYPTQHFV
;
A
#
# COMPACT_ATOMS: atom_id res chain seq x y z
N MET A 1 2.30 19.13 65.96
CA MET A 1 3.22 19.57 64.90
C MET A 1 2.42 19.84 63.63
N PRO A 2 2.82 20.85 62.84
CA PRO A 2 1.98 21.54 61.87
C PRO A 2 2.12 21.04 60.41
N GLU A 3 1.20 21.56 59.60
CA GLU A 3 1.28 21.93 58.17
C GLU A 3 1.56 20.91 57.05
N ALA A 4 0.55 20.86 56.17
CA ALA A 4 0.58 20.93 54.70
C ALA A 4 1.69 20.19 53.93
N ASP A 5 1.27 19.29 53.04
CA ASP A 5 1.72 19.40 51.66
C ASP A 5 0.65 18.97 50.66
N ARG A 6 0.46 19.87 49.69
CA ARG A 6 -0.43 19.80 48.56
C ARG A 6 0.45 19.34 47.40
N CYS A 7 0.15 18.20 46.76
CA CYS A 7 0.84 17.81 45.54
C CYS A 7 -0.18 17.63 44.42
N GLU A 8 -0.41 18.71 43.68
CA GLU A 8 -0.84 18.68 42.29
C GLU A 8 0.33 18.20 41.42
N SER A 9 0.11 17.22 40.55
CA SER A 9 0.94 17.00 39.35
C SER A 9 0.21 16.00 38.43
N THR A 10 -0.62 16.49 37.51
CA THR A 10 -0.34 16.71 36.07
C THR A 10 -0.23 15.44 35.21
N ASP A 11 -1.23 15.29 34.34
CA ASP A 11 -1.12 14.95 32.92
C ASP A 11 0.07 14.09 32.49
N TRP A 12 -0.14 12.77 32.44
CA TRP A 12 0.65 11.90 31.58
C TRP A 12 -0.04 11.76 30.22
N VAL A 13 0.21 12.75 29.36
CA VAL A 13 0.09 12.60 27.92
C VAL A 13 1.03 11.47 27.50
N VAL A 14 0.46 10.37 27.01
CA VAL A 14 1.20 9.22 26.49
C VAL A 14 1.89 9.64 25.19
N ALA A 15 3.10 10.17 25.31
CA ALA A 15 4.03 10.29 24.20
C ALA A 15 4.65 8.90 23.96
N LEU A 16 4.06 8.13 23.04
CA LEU A 16 4.71 6.94 22.49
C LEU A 16 6.00 7.39 21.78
N SER A 17 7.12 7.21 22.46
CA SER A 17 8.45 7.39 21.92
C SER A 17 8.70 6.27 20.91
N TYR A 18 8.51 6.58 19.62
CA TYR A 18 9.06 5.76 18.54
C TYR A 18 10.58 5.67 18.77
N VAL A 19 11.09 4.47 19.00
CA VAL A 19 12.53 4.22 19.05
C VAL A 19 13.06 4.52 17.66
N LEU A 20 13.86 5.58 17.53
CA LEU A 20 14.57 5.94 16.31
C LEU A 20 15.60 4.84 16.03
N TRP A 21 15.17 3.80 15.29
CA TRP A 21 16.11 2.97 14.53
C TRP A 21 17.02 3.92 13.76
N PRO A 22 18.35 3.67 13.66
CA PRO A 22 19.24 4.57 12.97
C PRO A 22 18.80 4.67 11.50
N GLU A 23 18.07 5.73 11.17
CA GLU A 23 17.78 6.14 9.81
C GLU A 23 19.16 6.41 9.19
N THR A 24 19.65 5.46 8.40
CA THR A 24 20.77 5.73 7.51
C THR A 24 20.29 6.81 6.55
N ARG A 25 20.61 8.07 6.85
CA ARG A 25 20.24 9.20 5.99
C ARG A 25 20.86 8.99 4.61
N LEU A 26 20.08 8.45 3.69
CA LEU A 26 20.45 8.31 2.30
C LEU A 26 20.48 9.70 1.67
N SER A 27 21.53 9.98 0.89
CA SER A 27 21.59 11.23 0.14
C SER A 27 20.49 11.23 -0.93
N GLN A 28 20.02 12.42 -1.32
CA GLN A 28 19.01 12.57 -2.37
C GLN A 28 19.37 11.81 -3.65
N LYS A 29 20.64 11.86 -4.07
CA LYS A 29 21.12 11.13 -5.26
C LYS A 29 20.93 9.62 -5.09
N LYS A 30 21.31 9.07 -3.93
CA LYS A 30 21.12 7.64 -3.63
C LYS A 30 19.64 7.24 -3.67
N ILE A 31 18.74 8.09 -3.17
CA ILE A 31 17.29 7.82 -3.20
C ILE A 31 16.78 7.82 -4.65
N ILE A 32 17.13 8.83 -5.44
CA ILE A 32 16.74 8.91 -6.87
C ILE A 32 17.21 7.68 -7.64
N ASP A 33 18.46 7.27 -7.44
CA ASP A 33 19.05 6.10 -8.09
C ASP A 33 18.37 4.80 -7.61
N PHE A 34 18.11 4.67 -6.31
CA PHE A 34 17.46 3.51 -5.69
C PHE A 34 16.06 3.24 -6.26
N PHE A 35 15.25 4.30 -6.40
CA PHE A 35 13.89 4.20 -6.95
C PHE A 35 13.82 4.35 -8.48
N ARG A 36 14.97 4.53 -9.15
CA ARG A 36 15.08 4.76 -10.60
C ARG A 36 14.16 5.91 -11.08
N ILE A 37 14.10 6.99 -10.30
CA ILE A 37 13.20 8.12 -10.57
C ILE A 37 13.57 8.74 -11.91
N ARG A 38 12.60 8.84 -12.81
CA ARG A 38 12.79 9.46 -14.12
C ARG A 38 12.79 10.98 -13.96
N ASN A 39 13.89 11.61 -14.32
CA ASN A 39 13.94 13.06 -14.50
C ASN A 39 13.02 13.44 -15.67
N CYS A 40 11.82 13.87 -15.33
CA CYS A 40 10.95 14.54 -16.27
C CYS A 40 11.56 15.92 -16.50
N ASN A 41 12.30 16.13 -17.59
CA ASN A 41 12.58 17.48 -18.10
C ASN A 41 11.27 18.07 -18.67
N CYS A 42 10.23 18.17 -17.86
CA CYS A 42 9.04 18.92 -18.18
C CYS A 42 9.37 20.39 -17.93
N LYS A 43 9.66 21.12 -19.01
CA LYS A 43 9.42 22.57 -19.04
C LYS A 43 8.04 22.79 -18.44
N LYS A 44 7.93 23.76 -17.52
CA LYS A 44 6.66 24.17 -16.90
C LYS A 44 5.70 24.66 -18.00
N ASP A 45 5.02 23.75 -18.67
CA ASP A 45 3.86 24.08 -19.47
C ASP A 45 2.73 24.35 -18.47
N LYS A 46 2.55 25.63 -18.18
CA LYS A 46 1.32 26.15 -17.58
C LYS A 46 0.17 25.76 -18.51
N CYS A 47 -0.47 24.62 -18.25
CA CYS A 47 -1.74 24.31 -18.87
C CYS A 47 -2.82 25.13 -18.15
N SER A 48 -3.01 26.36 -18.59
CA SER A 48 -4.17 27.17 -18.25
C SER A 48 -5.40 26.54 -18.88
N SER A 49 -6.27 25.95 -18.06
CA SER A 49 -7.57 25.45 -18.50
C SER A 49 -8.47 26.61 -18.97
N PRO A 50 -9.06 26.58 -20.18
CA PRO A 50 -10.11 27.51 -20.54
C PRO A 50 -11.42 27.13 -19.84
N LEU A 51 -11.93 28.03 -19.02
CA LEU A 51 -13.33 28.04 -18.57
C LEU A 51 -14.23 28.27 -19.79
N GLU A 52 -14.79 27.20 -20.35
CA GLU A 52 -15.90 27.27 -21.32
C GLU A 52 -17.17 26.74 -20.66
N MET A 53 -17.93 27.64 -20.06
CA MET A 53 -19.27 27.39 -19.51
C MET A 53 -20.29 27.17 -20.65
N LYS A 54 -20.40 25.94 -21.17
CA LYS A 54 -21.53 25.58 -22.04
C LYS A 54 -22.72 25.13 -21.20
N LYS A 55 -23.68 26.05 -21.03
CA LYS A 55 -25.01 25.81 -20.43
C LYS A 55 -25.72 24.63 -21.13
N ARG A 56 -25.67 23.44 -20.53
CA ARG A 56 -26.50 22.30 -20.93
C ARG A 56 -27.85 22.35 -20.21
N ARG A 57 -28.91 22.38 -21.01
CA ARG A 57 -30.33 22.45 -20.66
C ARG A 57 -30.71 21.32 -19.68
N ARG A 58 -31.18 21.66 -18.48
CA ARG A 58 -31.67 20.70 -17.46
C ARG A 58 -32.90 19.98 -18.01
N ARG A 59 -32.81 18.65 -18.24
CA ARG A 59 -33.99 17.78 -18.31
C ARG A 59 -34.25 17.28 -16.89
N SER A 60 -35.45 17.53 -16.38
CA SER A 60 -35.93 17.04 -15.08
C SER A 60 -36.07 15.51 -15.12
N GLY A 61 -35.03 14.82 -14.66
CA GLY A 61 -35.09 13.39 -14.34
C GLY A 61 -35.38 13.20 -12.86
N SER A 62 -36.14 12.16 -12.53
CA SER A 62 -36.50 11.75 -11.18
C SER A 62 -35.28 11.70 -10.24
N LEU A 63 -35.46 12.19 -9.00
CA LEU A 63 -34.50 12.10 -7.89
C LEU A 63 -34.35 10.65 -7.44
N VAL A 64 -33.75 9.82 -8.29
CA VAL A 64 -33.21 8.53 -7.87
C VAL A 64 -31.86 8.85 -7.24
N TYR A 65 -31.72 8.57 -5.94
CA TYR A 65 -30.46 8.64 -5.22
C TYR A 65 -29.47 7.67 -5.89
N GLN A 66 -28.73 8.14 -6.89
CA GLN A 66 -27.62 7.38 -7.45
C GLN A 66 -26.59 7.28 -6.33
N LYS A 67 -26.51 6.10 -5.69
CA LYS A 67 -25.43 5.78 -4.77
C LYS A 67 -24.13 6.19 -5.47
N LYS A 68 -23.34 7.10 -4.86
CA LYS A 68 -22.02 7.46 -5.37
C LYS A 68 -21.28 6.15 -5.64
N ARG A 69 -20.91 5.91 -6.90
CA ARG A 69 -20.06 4.78 -7.26
C ARG A 69 -18.77 4.90 -6.44
N ARG A 70 -18.48 3.89 -5.62
CA ARG A 70 -17.20 3.80 -4.92
C ARG A 70 -16.15 3.50 -6.00
N ARG A 71 -15.35 4.50 -6.34
CA ARG A 71 -14.30 4.47 -7.35
C ARG A 71 -12.96 4.65 -6.67
N LEU A 72 -11.89 4.04 -7.20
CA LEU A 72 -10.54 4.33 -6.73
C LEU A 72 -10.23 5.82 -6.87
N LEU A 73 -9.51 6.32 -5.87
CA LEU A 73 -8.94 7.66 -5.86
C LEU A 73 -7.41 7.55 -5.96
N PRO A 74 -6.75 8.41 -6.73
CA PRO A 74 -5.30 8.50 -6.66
C PRO A 74 -4.89 9.05 -5.29
N PHE A 75 -3.71 8.65 -4.82
CA PHE A 75 -3.14 9.26 -3.63
C PHE A 75 -2.70 10.71 -3.91
N ILE A 76 -2.60 11.50 -2.85
CA ILE A 76 -2.07 12.86 -2.91
C ILE A 76 -0.70 12.85 -2.24
N SER A 77 0.36 13.00 -3.03
CA SER A 77 1.73 13.10 -2.51
C SER A 77 1.93 14.35 -1.67
N SER A 78 2.87 14.29 -0.72
CA SER A 78 3.36 15.47 0.00
C SER A 78 3.79 16.56 -0.97
N GLN A 79 3.37 17.81 -0.71
CA GLN A 79 3.71 18.95 -1.58
C GLN A 79 5.20 19.28 -1.51
N ASP A 80 5.76 19.24 -0.31
CA ASP A 80 7.19 19.47 -0.11
C ASP A 80 8.01 18.30 -0.68
N HIS A 81 8.98 18.64 -1.52
CA HIS A 81 9.91 17.69 -2.09
C HIS A 81 10.81 17.05 -1.01
N SER A 82 11.14 17.79 0.04
CA SER A 82 11.97 17.27 1.13
C SER A 82 11.25 16.17 1.92
N GLU A 83 9.94 16.33 2.15
CA GLU A 83 9.09 15.31 2.74
C GLU A 83 9.03 14.04 1.88
N ARG A 84 8.83 14.17 0.56
CA ARG A 84 8.81 13.01 -0.34
C ARG A 84 10.14 12.24 -0.33
N LEU A 85 11.27 12.95 -0.29
CA LEU A 85 12.58 12.32 -0.15
C LEU A 85 12.72 11.59 1.19
N LYS A 86 12.23 12.17 2.29
CA LYS A 86 12.23 11.50 3.60
C LYS A 86 11.39 10.22 3.56
N GLN A 87 10.16 10.29 3.04
CA GLN A 87 9.24 9.15 2.86
C GLN A 87 9.91 8.01 2.08
N MET A 88 10.44 8.30 0.89
CA MET A 88 11.18 7.33 0.08
C MET A 88 12.45 6.82 0.79
N GLY A 89 13.15 7.68 1.53
CA GLY A 89 14.33 7.32 2.30
C GLY A 89 14.04 6.23 3.34
N THR A 90 12.93 6.33 4.07
CA THR A 90 12.56 5.30 5.07
C THR A 90 12.30 3.94 4.44
N LEU A 91 11.61 3.91 3.29
CA LEU A 91 11.40 2.67 2.54
C LEU A 91 12.71 2.08 2.04
N ALA A 92 13.61 2.91 1.50
CA ALA A 92 14.92 2.44 1.04
C ALA A 92 15.78 1.88 2.18
N SER A 93 15.75 2.50 3.36
CA SER A 93 16.44 1.98 4.55
C SER A 93 15.87 0.64 5.01
N ALA A 94 14.54 0.47 5.03
CA ALA A 94 13.90 -0.79 5.40
C ALA A 94 14.21 -1.92 4.39
N LEU A 95 14.11 -1.64 3.09
CA LEU A 95 14.49 -2.60 2.05
C LEU A 95 15.97 -2.98 2.15
N THR A 96 16.86 -2.01 2.41
CA THR A 96 18.29 -2.29 2.60
C THR A 96 18.54 -3.18 3.82
N ALA A 97 17.83 -2.96 4.92
CA ALA A 97 17.95 -3.77 6.13
C ALA A 97 17.55 -5.24 5.88
N LEU A 98 16.57 -5.47 5.00
CA LEU A 98 16.13 -6.80 4.56
C LEU A 98 16.90 -7.33 3.33
N GLN A 99 17.95 -6.64 2.88
CA GLN A 99 18.74 -7.00 1.69
C GLN A 99 17.91 -7.15 0.41
N MET A 100 16.89 -6.30 0.26
CA MET A 100 15.96 -6.33 -0.86
C MET A 100 16.25 -5.25 -1.89
N GLU A 101 15.92 -5.56 -3.14
CA GLU A 101 15.81 -4.60 -4.23
C GLU A 101 14.40 -3.98 -4.27
N PHE A 102 14.32 -2.69 -4.59
CA PHE A 102 13.03 -2.06 -4.86
C PHE A 102 12.46 -2.54 -6.19
N SER A 103 11.20 -2.99 -6.16
CA SER A 103 10.39 -3.27 -7.35
C SER A 103 8.96 -2.83 -7.12
N ASN A 104 8.44 -1.94 -7.98
CA ASN A 104 7.05 -1.49 -7.94
C ASN A 104 6.17 -2.17 -9.00
N ASP A 105 6.62 -3.32 -9.51
CA ASP A 105 5.92 -4.14 -10.47
C ASP A 105 6.06 -5.62 -10.05
N LEU A 106 5.14 -6.47 -10.50
CA LEU A 106 5.31 -7.92 -10.43
C LEU A 106 6.49 -8.34 -11.32
N THR A 107 7.39 -9.16 -10.80
CA THR A 107 8.56 -9.66 -11.50
C THR A 107 8.43 -11.16 -11.77
N TYR A 108 8.93 -11.61 -12.93
CA TYR A 108 8.87 -13.02 -13.35
C TYR A 108 10.28 -13.50 -13.63
N MET A 109 10.80 -14.34 -12.74
CA MET A 109 12.20 -14.76 -12.76
C MET A 109 12.37 -16.14 -13.40
N PRO A 110 13.51 -16.42 -14.07
CA PRO A 110 13.83 -17.76 -14.53
C PRO A 110 13.77 -18.78 -13.37
N GLY A 111 13.09 -19.90 -13.60
CA GLY A 111 12.88 -20.94 -12.58
C GLY A 111 11.65 -20.74 -11.68
N MET A 112 10.97 -19.59 -11.78
CA MET A 112 9.69 -19.31 -11.13
C MET A 112 8.53 -19.33 -12.15
N ALA A 113 7.38 -18.74 -11.81
CA ALA A 113 6.27 -18.61 -12.73
C ALA A 113 6.60 -17.63 -13.88
N SER A 114 6.13 -17.95 -15.08
CA SER A 114 6.21 -17.05 -16.24
C SER A 114 5.05 -16.04 -16.22
N THR A 115 5.21 -14.93 -16.93
CA THR A 115 4.11 -13.95 -17.11
C THR A 115 2.87 -14.59 -17.72
N SER A 116 3.04 -15.57 -18.62
CA SER A 116 1.93 -16.31 -19.21
C SER A 116 1.15 -17.19 -18.23
N ALA A 117 1.69 -17.51 -17.06
CA ALA A 117 0.95 -18.22 -16.01
C ALA A 117 -0.08 -17.32 -15.32
N ASN A 118 0.21 -16.01 -15.20
CA ASN A 118 -0.67 -15.05 -14.57
C ASN A 118 -1.81 -14.64 -15.51
N GLN A 119 -2.84 -15.48 -15.61
CA GLN A 119 -4.08 -15.16 -16.31
C GLN A 119 -5.27 -15.30 -15.35
N SER A 120 -5.92 -14.17 -15.08
CA SER A 120 -7.07 -14.07 -14.15
C SER A 120 -8.25 -14.97 -14.48
N LYS A 121 -8.37 -15.44 -15.72
CA LYS A 121 -9.40 -16.43 -16.12
C LYS A 121 -9.21 -17.80 -15.46
N PHE A 122 -8.03 -18.06 -14.88
CA PHE A 122 -7.76 -19.29 -14.16
C PHE A 122 -8.17 -19.22 -12.68
N GLU A 123 -8.60 -18.06 -12.18
CA GLU A 123 -9.08 -17.93 -10.80
C GLU A 123 -10.35 -18.75 -10.61
N ASP A 124 -10.35 -19.64 -9.62
CA ASP A 124 -11.52 -20.41 -9.24
C ASP A 124 -12.63 -19.48 -8.73
N GLY A 125 -13.86 -19.70 -9.21
CA GLY A 125 -14.99 -18.77 -8.99
C GLY A 125 -14.90 -17.43 -9.75
N GLY A 126 -13.81 -17.17 -10.48
CA GLY A 126 -13.60 -15.97 -11.29
C GLY A 126 -13.12 -14.76 -10.50
N MET A 127 -12.41 -13.85 -11.19
CA MET A 127 -11.85 -12.63 -10.61
C MET A 127 -12.59 -11.37 -11.06
N GLN A 128 -12.90 -10.47 -10.12
CA GLN A 128 -13.50 -9.17 -10.43
C GLN A 128 -12.61 -8.34 -11.37
N VAL A 129 -13.21 -7.73 -12.39
CA VAL A 129 -12.49 -6.92 -13.39
C VAL A 129 -12.40 -5.47 -12.94
N LEU A 130 -11.20 -4.90 -12.96
CA LEU A 130 -11.02 -3.48 -12.63
C LEU A 130 -11.64 -2.61 -13.74
N SER A 131 -12.41 -1.60 -13.35
CA SER A 131 -13.08 -0.73 -14.33
C SER A 131 -12.07 0.10 -15.12
N LYS A 132 -12.41 0.52 -16.35
CA LYS A 132 -11.52 1.36 -17.17
C LYS A 132 -11.08 2.64 -16.44
N GLU A 133 -11.99 3.26 -15.69
CA GLU A 133 -11.74 4.47 -14.91
C GLU A 133 -10.78 4.22 -13.73
N ASP A 134 -10.88 3.05 -13.10
CA ASP A 134 -9.98 2.64 -12.03
C ASP A 134 -8.60 2.21 -12.57
N ILE A 135 -8.55 1.62 -13.77
CA ILE A 135 -7.29 1.35 -14.49
C ILE A 135 -6.56 2.65 -14.81
N GLU A 136 -7.26 3.69 -15.28
CA GLU A 136 -6.68 5.01 -15.50
C GLU A 136 -6.11 5.61 -14.20
N THR A 137 -6.83 5.43 -13.08
CA THR A 137 -6.37 5.87 -11.75
C THR A 137 -5.13 5.10 -11.29
N LEU A 138 -5.07 3.79 -11.54
CA LEU A 138 -3.91 2.95 -11.26
C LEU A 138 -2.68 3.38 -12.07
N GLU A 139 -2.85 3.60 -13.38
CA GLU A 139 -1.77 4.07 -14.25
C GLU A 139 -1.29 5.49 -13.89
N GLN A 140 -2.21 6.37 -13.47
CA GLN A 140 -1.85 7.68 -12.93
C GLN A 140 -0.94 7.54 -11.72
N CYS A 141 -1.29 6.67 -10.76
CA CYS A 141 -0.48 6.43 -9.55
C CYS A 141 0.88 5.82 -9.89
N ARG A 142 0.95 4.87 -10.83
CA ARG A 142 2.22 4.32 -11.34
C ARG A 142 3.10 5.42 -11.94
N ALA A 143 2.52 6.29 -12.77
CA ALA A 143 3.23 7.41 -13.38
C ALA A 143 3.75 8.43 -12.35
N MET A 144 2.97 8.68 -11.28
CA MET A 144 3.38 9.50 -10.14
C MET A 144 4.61 8.90 -9.44
N CYS A 145 4.56 7.62 -9.07
CA CYS A 145 5.68 6.94 -8.42
C CYS A 145 6.96 6.99 -9.27
N ARG A 146 6.86 6.76 -10.59
CA ARG A 146 8.02 6.79 -11.52
C ARG A 146 8.72 8.16 -11.60
N ARG A 147 8.03 9.25 -11.25
CA ARG A 147 8.59 10.61 -11.22
C ARG A 147 8.88 11.14 -9.80
N GLY A 148 8.83 10.26 -8.78
CA GLY A 148 9.15 10.61 -7.40
C GLY A 148 7.99 11.23 -6.62
N GLU A 149 6.76 11.13 -7.13
CA GLU A 149 5.53 11.45 -6.41
C GLU A 149 5.01 10.15 -5.75
N CYS A 150 5.53 9.83 -4.57
CA CYS A 150 5.11 8.67 -3.78
C CYS A 150 3.82 8.96 -2.97
N PRO A 151 3.06 7.92 -2.56
CA PRO A 151 2.02 8.09 -1.55
C PRO A 151 2.64 8.63 -0.24
N PRO A 152 1.92 9.44 0.55
CA PRO A 152 2.46 10.08 1.76
C PRO A 152 2.56 9.06 2.90
N LEU A 153 3.54 8.16 2.80
CA LEU A 153 3.74 7.01 3.68
C LEU A 153 5.19 6.98 4.19
N MET A 154 5.36 6.53 5.43
CA MET A 154 6.65 6.35 6.08
C MET A 154 6.75 4.92 6.59
N VAL A 155 7.91 4.29 6.40
CA VAL A 155 8.23 3.02 7.05
C VAL A 155 8.89 3.33 8.40
N VAL A 156 8.36 2.78 9.48
CA VAL A 156 8.81 3.04 10.85
C VAL A 156 8.98 1.72 11.59
N PHE A 157 10.10 1.57 12.29
CA PHE A 157 10.34 0.40 13.14
C PHE A 157 9.62 0.54 14.47
N ASP A 158 8.96 -0.53 14.89
CA ASP A 158 8.26 -0.71 16.15
C ASP A 158 8.82 -1.96 16.84
N ALA A 159 9.07 -1.90 18.14
CA ALA A 159 9.72 -3.00 18.86
C ALA A 159 8.83 -4.25 18.97
N CYS A 160 7.51 -4.09 18.91
CA CYS A 160 6.55 -5.20 19.00
C CYS A 160 6.12 -5.71 17.63
N GLU A 161 6.07 -4.81 16.65
CA GLU A 161 5.48 -5.07 15.33
C GLU A 161 6.51 -5.13 14.19
N GLY A 162 7.78 -4.83 14.45
CA GLY A 162 8.83 -4.77 13.43
C GLY A 162 8.69 -3.54 12.52
N PHE A 163 8.98 -3.68 11.23
CA PHE A 163 8.75 -2.59 10.28
C PHE A 163 7.25 -2.42 10.01
N THR A 164 6.74 -1.22 10.25
CA THR A 164 5.34 -0.84 10.05
C THR A 164 5.23 0.33 9.09
N VAL A 165 4.05 0.56 8.52
CA VAL A 165 3.78 1.72 7.65
C VAL A 165 2.79 2.67 8.32
N VAL A 166 3.16 3.95 8.38
CA VAL A 166 2.31 5.03 8.91
C VAL A 166 2.03 6.06 7.83
N ALA A 167 0.84 6.66 7.87
CA ALA A 167 0.50 7.78 6.99
C ALA A 167 1.26 9.04 7.41
N ASP A 168 1.97 9.69 6.50
CA ASP A 168 2.63 10.99 6.72
C ASP A 168 1.80 12.17 6.18
N GLY A 169 0.56 11.89 5.77
CA GLY A 169 -0.44 12.85 5.32
C GLY A 169 -1.85 12.26 5.39
N LEU A 170 -2.86 13.06 5.06
CA LEU A 170 -4.25 12.58 4.97
C LEU A 170 -4.41 11.63 3.77
N ILE A 171 -4.97 10.45 3.99
CA ILE A 171 -5.37 9.51 2.95
C ILE A 171 -6.89 9.36 3.04
N LYS A 172 -7.61 9.57 1.93
CA LYS A 172 -9.07 9.51 1.92
C LYS A 172 -9.57 8.08 1.75
N ASP A 173 -10.81 7.81 2.15
CA ASP A 173 -11.52 6.58 1.77
C ASP A 173 -11.42 6.36 0.25
N MET A 174 -11.27 5.10 -0.16
CA MET A 174 -11.09 4.66 -1.55
C MET A 174 -9.78 5.07 -2.22
N THR A 175 -8.83 5.67 -1.51
CA THR A 175 -7.51 5.96 -2.08
C THR A 175 -6.69 4.69 -2.29
N LEU A 176 -6.13 4.52 -3.50
CA LEU A 176 -5.12 3.50 -3.80
C LEU A 176 -3.85 3.79 -3.00
N ILE A 177 -3.40 2.82 -2.20
CA ILE A 177 -2.22 2.93 -1.34
C ILE A 177 -0.99 2.42 -2.08
N ALA A 178 -1.02 1.15 -2.50
CA ALA A 178 0.05 0.49 -3.23
C ALA A 178 -0.48 -0.75 -3.96
N GLU A 179 0.25 -1.20 -4.98
CA GLU A 179 0.14 -2.59 -5.45
C GLU A 179 1.03 -3.48 -4.57
N TYR A 180 0.61 -4.71 -4.29
CA TYR A 180 1.48 -5.69 -3.67
C TYR A 180 2.40 -6.28 -4.74
N THR A 181 3.72 -6.14 -4.58
CA THR A 181 4.70 -6.48 -5.60
C THR A 181 5.80 -7.39 -5.07
N GLY A 182 6.40 -8.13 -5.98
CA GLY A 182 7.47 -9.09 -5.71
C GLY A 182 7.60 -10.08 -6.84
N ASP A 183 8.44 -11.09 -6.66
CA ASP A 183 8.57 -12.17 -7.62
C ASP A 183 7.31 -13.03 -7.61
N VAL A 184 6.81 -13.36 -8.80
CA VAL A 184 5.67 -14.26 -8.95
C VAL A 184 6.17 -15.68 -9.09
N ASP A 185 5.67 -16.56 -8.24
CA ASP A 185 6.01 -17.98 -8.24
C ASP A 185 4.77 -18.85 -8.07
N TYR A 186 4.92 -20.15 -8.28
CA TYR A 186 3.87 -21.11 -7.99
C TYR A 186 3.82 -21.41 -6.49
N ILE A 187 2.61 -21.57 -5.93
CA ILE A 187 2.43 -21.91 -4.51
C ILE A 187 3.20 -23.20 -4.15
N ARG A 188 3.12 -24.23 -5.01
CA ARG A 188 3.84 -25.51 -4.82
C ARG A 188 5.37 -25.35 -4.68
N ASN A 189 5.95 -24.28 -5.20
CA ASN A 189 7.39 -24.03 -5.11
C ASN A 189 7.77 -23.39 -3.76
N ARG A 190 6.78 -22.97 -2.96
CA ARG A 190 6.94 -22.17 -1.74
C ARG A 190 6.34 -22.83 -0.49
N GLU A 191 5.98 -24.12 -0.57
CA GLU A 191 5.39 -24.88 0.56
C GLU A 191 6.26 -24.92 1.81
N HIS A 192 7.59 -24.82 1.64
CA HIS A 192 8.58 -24.87 2.72
C HIS A 192 9.34 -23.53 2.86
N ASP A 193 8.80 -22.46 2.29
CA ASP A 193 9.40 -21.12 2.35
C ASP A 193 9.08 -20.46 3.70
N ASP A 194 10.07 -19.82 4.31
CA ASP A 194 9.97 -19.14 5.60
C ASP A 194 9.61 -17.65 5.47
N CYS A 195 9.33 -17.17 4.26
CA CYS A 195 8.92 -15.80 4.00
C CYS A 195 7.57 -15.48 4.66
N ASP A 196 7.62 -14.58 5.63
CA ASP A 196 6.47 -14.05 6.38
C ASP A 196 5.58 -13.08 5.59
N SER A 197 5.90 -12.80 4.33
CA SER A 197 5.28 -11.71 3.55
C SER A 197 4.71 -12.20 2.22
N MET A 198 4.47 -13.51 2.08
CA MET A 198 3.85 -14.08 0.89
C MET A 198 2.40 -13.60 0.72
N MET A 199 1.99 -13.37 -0.52
CA MET A 199 0.66 -12.86 -0.85
C MET A 199 0.05 -13.63 -2.03
N THR A 200 -1.09 -14.28 -1.82
CA THR A 200 -1.81 -15.01 -2.87
C THR A 200 -2.13 -14.09 -4.06
N LEU A 201 -1.74 -14.51 -5.26
CA LEU A 201 -2.01 -13.80 -6.51
C LEU A 201 -3.21 -14.41 -7.25
N LEU A 202 -3.18 -15.73 -7.42
CA LEU A 202 -4.11 -16.52 -8.22
C LEU A 202 -4.36 -17.85 -7.51
N LEU A 203 -5.62 -18.18 -7.25
CA LEU A 203 -6.02 -19.53 -6.83
C LEU A 203 -6.72 -20.22 -7.99
N ALA A 204 -6.09 -21.23 -8.55
CA ALA A 204 -6.64 -21.98 -9.66
C ALA A 204 -7.34 -23.26 -9.18
N GLU A 205 -8.28 -23.76 -9.99
CA GLU A 205 -8.95 -25.05 -9.74
C GLU A 205 -7.95 -26.21 -9.66
N ASP A 206 -6.89 -26.16 -10.47
CA ASP A 206 -5.69 -27.00 -10.33
C ASP A 206 -4.68 -26.28 -9.41
N PRO A 207 -4.45 -26.76 -8.16
CA PRO A 207 -3.57 -26.10 -7.20
C PRO A 207 -2.14 -25.93 -7.69
N SER A 208 -1.69 -26.78 -8.62
CA SER A 208 -0.33 -26.71 -9.19
C SER A 208 -0.10 -25.47 -10.06
N ARG A 209 -1.19 -24.76 -10.40
CA ARG A 209 -1.19 -23.54 -11.21
C ARG A 209 -1.46 -22.28 -10.40
N SER A 210 -1.74 -22.41 -9.11
CA SER A 210 -1.92 -21.27 -8.21
C SER A 210 -0.61 -20.52 -8.02
N LEU A 211 -0.71 -19.19 -7.92
CA LEU A 211 0.43 -18.28 -7.88
C LEU A 211 0.44 -17.46 -6.60
N VAL A 212 1.65 -17.14 -6.16
CA VAL A 212 1.94 -16.32 -4.99
C VAL A 212 2.96 -15.25 -5.36
N ILE A 213 2.83 -14.08 -4.73
CA ILE A 213 3.82 -13.01 -4.77
C ILE A 213 4.76 -13.21 -3.60
N CYS A 214 6.06 -13.30 -3.89
CA CYS A 214 7.13 -13.50 -2.93
C CYS A 214 8.00 -12.23 -2.91
N PRO A 215 7.81 -11.34 -1.93
CA PRO A 215 8.59 -10.12 -1.83
C PRO A 215 9.90 -10.35 -1.05
N ASP A 216 10.53 -11.53 -1.14
CA ASP A 216 11.73 -11.91 -0.40
C ASP A 216 13.00 -11.18 -0.89
N LYS A 217 13.14 -11.05 -2.21
CA LYS A 217 14.31 -10.41 -2.86
C LYS A 217 13.99 -9.06 -3.46
N ARG A 218 12.77 -8.89 -3.97
CA ARG A 218 12.28 -7.69 -4.66
C ARG A 218 10.91 -7.32 -4.13
N GLY A 219 10.67 -6.04 -3.87
CA GLY A 219 9.35 -5.60 -3.41
C GLY A 219 9.25 -4.10 -3.20
N ASN A 220 8.10 -3.65 -2.72
CA ASN A 220 7.83 -2.25 -2.41
C ASN A 220 7.30 -2.08 -0.98
N ILE A 221 6.66 -0.95 -0.70
CA ILE A 221 6.13 -0.62 0.62
C ILE A 221 5.03 -1.57 1.11
N ALA A 222 4.32 -2.26 0.21
CA ALA A 222 3.13 -3.04 0.55
C ALA A 222 3.44 -4.18 1.53
N ARG A 223 4.62 -4.79 1.43
CA ARG A 223 5.05 -5.88 2.34
C ARG A 223 5.24 -5.45 3.80
N PHE A 224 5.36 -4.15 4.06
CA PHE A 224 5.58 -3.60 5.41
C PHE A 224 4.28 -3.11 6.07
N ILE A 225 3.12 -3.27 5.41
CA ILE A 225 1.83 -2.89 5.98
C ILE A 225 1.32 -4.05 6.84
N ASN A 226 1.01 -3.79 8.10
CA ASN A 226 0.70 -4.82 9.08
C ASN A 226 -0.70 -5.42 8.94
N GLY A 227 -0.85 -6.62 9.49
CA GLY A 227 -2.11 -7.31 9.60
C GLY A 227 -2.81 -7.02 10.92
N ILE A 228 -4.13 -7.17 10.94
CA ILE A 228 -4.91 -7.16 12.19
C ILE A 228 -4.88 -8.51 12.90
N ASN A 229 -5.06 -8.50 14.22
CA ASN A 229 -5.41 -9.72 14.95
C ASN A 229 -6.87 -10.12 14.66
N ASN A 230 -7.09 -11.24 13.97
CA ASN A 230 -8.44 -11.69 13.61
C ASN A 230 -9.25 -12.25 14.79
N HIS A 231 -8.60 -12.50 15.93
CA HIS A 231 -9.14 -13.20 17.09
C HIS A 231 -9.63 -12.26 18.20
N THR A 232 -9.30 -10.97 18.13
CA THR A 232 -9.72 -9.97 19.12
C THR A 232 -10.66 -8.92 18.49
N PRO A 233 -11.69 -8.46 19.22
CA PRO A 233 -12.57 -7.39 18.73
C PRO A 233 -11.82 -6.09 18.44
N ASP A 234 -10.79 -5.78 19.23
CA ASP A 234 -10.00 -4.56 19.08
C ASP A 234 -9.04 -4.63 17.90
N GLY A 235 -8.52 -5.81 17.55
CA GLY A 235 -7.73 -6.01 16.32
C GLY A 235 -8.52 -5.60 15.08
N LYS A 236 -9.78 -6.03 14.96
CA LYS A 236 -10.66 -5.67 13.83
C LYS A 236 -10.92 -4.17 13.73
N LYS A 237 -10.93 -3.42 14.85
CA LYS A 237 -11.11 -1.95 14.84
C LYS A 237 -9.91 -1.20 14.28
N LYS A 238 -8.71 -1.82 14.28
CA LYS A 238 -7.49 -1.20 13.72
C LYS A 238 -7.51 -1.14 12.19
N GLN A 239 -8.27 -2.02 11.54
CA GLN A 239 -8.31 -2.10 10.09
C GLN A 239 -8.73 -0.76 9.47
N ASN A 240 -7.91 -0.26 8.56
CA ASN A 240 -8.16 0.99 7.84
C ASN A 240 -7.88 0.90 6.35
N CYS A 241 -7.25 -0.18 5.88
CA CYS A 241 -7.15 -0.53 4.48
C CYS A 241 -7.57 -1.99 4.20
N LYS A 242 -7.73 -2.31 2.93
CA LYS A 242 -8.11 -3.64 2.45
C LYS A 242 -7.25 -4.04 1.27
N CYS A 243 -6.78 -5.29 1.31
CA CYS A 243 -6.14 -5.96 0.18
C CYS A 243 -7.22 -6.56 -0.72
N VAL A 244 -7.17 -6.30 -2.02
CA VAL A 244 -8.13 -6.81 -3.00
C VAL A 244 -7.42 -7.24 -4.28
N ARG A 245 -7.92 -8.34 -4.86
CA ARG A 245 -7.43 -8.90 -6.13
C ARG A 245 -8.34 -8.46 -7.27
N TYR A 246 -7.76 -8.02 -8.38
CA TYR A 246 -8.48 -7.61 -9.59
C TYR A 246 -7.84 -8.19 -10.83
N SER A 247 -8.68 -8.48 -11.84
CA SER A 247 -8.26 -8.68 -13.21
C SER A 247 -8.01 -7.31 -13.85
N VAL A 248 -6.76 -7.08 -14.27
CA VAL A 248 -6.34 -5.88 -15.01
C VAL A 248 -5.76 -6.34 -16.34
N ASN A 249 -6.45 -6.04 -17.44
CA ASN A 249 -6.07 -6.50 -18.78
C ASN A 249 -5.87 -8.03 -18.90
N GLY A 250 -6.62 -8.81 -18.11
CA GLY A 250 -6.55 -10.27 -18.12
C GLY A 250 -5.55 -10.88 -17.14
N GLU A 251 -4.70 -10.08 -16.48
CA GLU A 251 -3.76 -10.54 -15.45
C GLU A 251 -4.29 -10.26 -14.04
N CYS A 252 -3.91 -11.11 -13.08
CA CYS A 252 -4.20 -10.88 -11.67
C CYS A 252 -3.30 -9.76 -11.13
N ARG A 253 -3.89 -8.85 -10.35
CA ARG A 253 -3.18 -7.79 -9.62
C ARG A 253 -3.73 -7.68 -8.21
N VAL A 254 -2.84 -7.44 -7.25
CA VAL A 254 -3.17 -7.27 -5.84
C VAL A 254 -2.96 -5.81 -5.47
N VAL A 255 -3.98 -5.15 -4.94
CA VAL A 255 -3.93 -3.73 -4.58
C VAL A 255 -4.45 -3.49 -3.16
N LEU A 256 -3.84 -2.52 -2.48
CA LEU A 256 -4.24 -2.05 -1.16
C LEU A 256 -4.97 -0.72 -1.29
N VAL A 257 -6.16 -0.64 -0.70
CA VAL A 257 -7.04 0.53 -0.80
C VAL A 257 -7.50 0.95 0.59
N ALA A 258 -7.50 2.24 0.87
CA ALA A 258 -8.07 2.79 2.10
C ALA A 258 -9.59 2.52 2.16
N THR A 259 -10.09 2.14 3.34
CA THR A 259 -11.51 1.79 3.57
C THR A 259 -12.28 2.84 4.39
N ARG A 260 -11.54 3.85 4.84
CA ARG A 260 -11.99 5.05 5.53
C ARG A 260 -10.93 6.14 5.35
N ASP A 261 -11.23 7.35 5.79
CA ASP A 261 -10.19 8.38 5.91
C ASP A 261 -9.16 7.96 6.98
N ILE A 262 -7.88 8.17 6.68
CA ILE A 262 -6.71 7.83 7.50
C ILE A 262 -5.95 9.12 7.78
N ALA A 263 -5.76 9.43 9.06
CA ALA A 263 -5.10 10.65 9.49
C ALA A 263 -3.56 10.52 9.42
N LYS A 264 -2.86 11.66 9.32
CA LYS A 264 -1.40 11.69 9.49
C LYS A 264 -1.01 11.13 10.87
N GLY A 265 0.00 10.27 10.90
CA GLY A 265 0.48 9.55 12.07
C GLY A 265 -0.23 8.21 12.33
N GLU A 266 -1.31 7.92 11.62
CA GLU A 266 -2.05 6.67 11.81
C GLU A 266 -1.35 5.51 11.08
N ARG A 267 -1.18 4.38 11.78
CA ARG A 267 -0.57 3.16 11.22
C ARG A 267 -1.57 2.43 10.32
N LEU A 268 -1.10 1.88 9.20
CA LEU A 268 -1.93 1.15 8.25
C LEU A 268 -2.05 -0.32 8.66
N TYR A 269 -3.28 -0.82 8.65
CA TYR A 269 -3.59 -2.22 8.90
C TYR A 269 -4.63 -2.75 7.91
N TYR A 270 -4.39 -3.95 7.38
CA TYR A 270 -5.37 -4.72 6.63
C TYR A 270 -5.56 -6.12 7.20
N ASP A 271 -6.53 -6.85 6.67
CA ASP A 271 -6.74 -8.26 7.04
C ASP A 271 -5.89 -9.17 6.14
N TYR A 272 -4.87 -9.80 6.73
CA TYR A 272 -4.02 -10.79 6.02
C TYR A 272 -4.84 -12.01 5.58
N ASN A 273 -5.90 -12.34 6.32
CA ASN A 273 -6.79 -13.48 6.05
C ASN A 273 -8.08 -13.04 5.36
N GLY A 274 -8.00 -12.03 4.49
CA GLY A 274 -9.16 -11.46 3.80
C GLY A 274 -9.85 -12.38 2.78
N TYR A 275 -9.25 -13.55 2.48
CA TYR A 275 -9.82 -14.57 1.60
C TYR A 275 -9.56 -15.98 2.17
N GLU A 276 -8.30 -16.39 2.23
CA GLU A 276 -7.85 -17.63 2.88
C GLU A 276 -7.50 -17.34 4.35
N HIS A 277 -7.35 -18.39 5.18
CA HIS A 277 -7.03 -18.27 6.62
C HIS A 277 -5.67 -18.88 6.97
N GLU A 278 -4.70 -18.75 6.07
CA GLU A 278 -3.38 -19.40 6.17
C GLU A 278 -2.40 -18.62 7.05
N TYR A 279 -2.68 -17.36 7.40
CA TYR A 279 -1.77 -16.53 8.19
C TYR A 279 -2.13 -16.54 9.69
N PRO A 280 -1.26 -17.04 10.59
CA PRO A 280 -1.54 -17.05 12.02
C PRO A 280 -1.45 -15.63 12.61
N THR A 281 -2.57 -15.06 13.08
CA THR A 281 -2.62 -13.69 13.61
C THR A 281 -2.91 -13.60 15.11
N GLN A 282 -2.93 -14.74 15.84
CA GLN A 282 -3.24 -14.76 17.28
C GLN A 282 -2.26 -13.92 18.12
N HIS A 283 -1.01 -13.84 17.68
CA HIS A 283 0.08 -13.15 18.36
C HIS A 283 0.21 -11.67 17.96
N PHE A 284 -0.61 -11.18 17.02
CA PHE A 284 -0.58 -9.78 16.60
C PHE A 284 -1.11 -8.87 17.72
N VAL A 285 -0.49 -7.69 17.83
CA VAL A 285 -0.78 -6.65 18.84
C VAL A 285 -2.07 -5.90 18.50
#